data_AF-A0A9E3HZI1-F1
#
_entry.id   AF-A0A9E3HZI1-F1
#
_cell.length_a   1.000
_cell.length_b   1.000
_cell.length_c   1.000
_cell.angle_alpha   90.00
_cell.angle_beta   90.00
_cell.angle_gamma   90.00
#
_symmetry.space_group_name_H-M   'P 1'
#
loop_
_entity.id
_entity.type
_entity.pdbx_description
1 polymer ?
#
loop_
_entity_poly.entity_id
_entity_poly.type
_entity_poly.pdbx_seq_one_letter_code
_entity_poly.pdbx_strand_id
1 'polypeptide(L)'
;MIRTMIKIWKVERKLSKIQQDDFEKQGKQVIDLQRDLKLVLPLRTGQKELFYRINGIHTWLQTKIMLLACMCAAAAALFAFISSVMALVTVFSN
;
A
#
# COMPACT_ATOMS: atom_id res chain seq x y z
N MET A 1 -10.33 -3.85 -4.98
CA MET A 1 -9.42 -4.55 -4.06
C MET A 1 -8.29 -5.27 -4.79
N ILE A 2 -8.58 -6.27 -5.63
CA ILE A 2 -7.57 -7.11 -6.33
C ILE A 2 -6.60 -6.28 -7.20
N ARG A 3 -7.12 -5.36 -8.02
CA ARG A 3 -6.29 -4.47 -8.86
C ARG A 3 -5.35 -3.58 -8.03
N THR A 4 -5.76 -3.20 -6.82
CA THR A 4 -4.94 -2.40 -5.90
C THR A 4 -3.84 -3.25 -5.28
N MET A 5 -4.13 -4.48 -4.86
CA MET A 5 -3.13 -5.42 -4.35
C MET A 5 -2.05 -5.74 -5.40
N ILE A 6 -2.45 -5.99 -6.65
CA ILE A 6 -1.50 -6.26 -7.75
C ILE A 6 -0.58 -5.05 -7.97
N LYS A 7 -1.11 -3.82 -7.88
CA LYS A 7 -0.30 -2.60 -8.00
C LYS A 7 0.69 -2.46 -6.84
N ILE A 8 0.25 -2.66 -5.60
CA ILE A 8 1.09 -2.64 -4.39
C ILE A 8 2.22 -3.66 -4.53
N TRP A 9 1.91 -4.90 -4.89
CA TRP A 9 2.89 -5.96 -5.06
C TRP A 9 3.93 -5.67 -6.15
N LYS A 10 3.50 -5.11 -7.29
CA LYS A 10 4.43 -4.68 -8.35
C LYS A 10 5.38 -3.58 -7.89
N VAL A 11 4.88 -2.63 -7.09
CA VAL A 11 5.68 -1.52 -6.55
C VAL A 11 6.70 -2.04 -5.54
N GLU A 12 6.26 -2.89 -4.61
CA GLU A 12 7.13 -3.54 -3.62
C GLU A 12 8.27 -4.32 -4.30
N ARG A 13 7.93 -5.13 -5.31
CA ARG A 13 8.92 -5.90 -6.06
C ARG A 13 9.89 -5.02 -6.84
N LYS A 14 9.43 -3.91 -7.42
CA LYS A 14 10.31 -2.92 -8.08
C LYS A 14 11.23 -2.25 -7.04
N LEU A 15 10.70 -1.86 -5.89
CA LEU A 15 11.46 -1.19 -4.83
C LEU A 15 12.56 -2.10 -4.25
N SER A 16 12.27 -3.38 -4.05
CA SER A 16 13.26 -4.36 -3.60
C SER A 16 14.41 -4.54 -4.61
N LYS A 17 14.11 -4.57 -5.91
CA LYS A 17 15.16 -4.61 -6.96
C LYS A 17 16.01 -3.35 -6.96
N ILE A 18 15.38 -2.18 -6.85
CA ILE A 18 16.07 -0.89 -6.75
C ILE A 18 17.06 -0.95 -5.59
N GLN A 19 16.65 -1.38 -4.39
CA GLN A 19 17.53 -1.41 -3.22
C GLN A 19 18.76 -2.32 -3.36
N GLN A 20 18.76 -3.26 -4.32
CA GLN A 20 19.89 -4.16 -4.60
C GLN A 20 20.86 -3.61 -5.66
N ASP A 21 20.47 -2.58 -6.42
CA ASP A 21 21.29 -1.98 -7.47
C ASP A 21 22.28 -0.93 -6.94
N ASP A 22 23.28 -0.56 -7.76
CA ASP A 22 24.24 0.51 -7.47
C ASP A 22 23.55 1.88 -7.30
N PHE A 23 24.08 2.72 -6.42
CA PHE A 23 23.52 4.03 -6.05
C PHE A 23 23.08 4.91 -7.25
N GLU A 24 23.85 4.93 -8.33
CA GLU A 24 23.56 5.71 -9.52
C GLU A 24 22.33 5.17 -10.29
N LYS A 25 22.18 3.84 -10.35
CA LYS A 25 21.00 3.17 -10.90
C LYS A 25 19.78 3.33 -9.98
N GLN A 26 19.99 3.30 -8.66
CA GLN A 26 18.93 3.53 -7.69
C GLN A 26 18.27 4.89 -7.87
N GLY A 27 19.07 5.96 -8.01
CA GLY A 27 18.55 7.31 -8.20
C GLY A 27 17.60 7.42 -9.39
N LYS A 28 18.00 6.87 -10.54
CA LYS A 28 17.18 6.89 -11.76
C LYS A 28 15.91 6.07 -11.61
N GLN A 29 16.02 4.83 -11.11
CA GLN A 29 14.87 3.94 -10.98
C GLN A 29 13.87 4.42 -9.91
N VAL A 30 14.33 5.06 -8.83
CA VAL A 30 13.45 5.68 -7.82
C VAL A 30 12.68 6.86 -8.40
N ILE A 31 13.32 7.70 -9.24
CA ILE A 31 12.64 8.81 -9.92
C ILE A 31 11.55 8.29 -10.86
N ASP A 32 11.86 7.24 -11.64
CA ASP A 32 10.89 6.61 -12.54
C ASP A 32 9.73 5.99 -11.75
N LEU A 33 10.02 5.28 -10.65
CA LEU A 33 9.01 4.70 -9.77
C LEU A 33 8.14 5.78 -9.11
N GLN A 34 8.74 6.91 -8.72
CA GLN A 34 8.04 8.05 -8.16
C GLN A 34 7.08 8.68 -9.18
N ARG A 35 7.49 8.80 -10.44
CA ARG A 35 6.63 9.28 -11.54
C ARG A 35 5.48 8.31 -11.82
N ASP A 36 5.76 7.00 -11.89
CA ASP A 36 4.75 5.95 -12.05
C ASP A 36 3.67 6.03 -10.95
N LEU A 37 4.09 6.36 -9.73
CA LEU A 37 3.22 6.49 -8.56
C LEU A 37 2.59 7.88 -8.40
N LYS A 38 2.95 8.84 -9.26
CA LYS A 38 2.54 10.25 -9.18
C LYS A 38 2.82 10.86 -7.80
N LEU A 39 3.94 10.49 -7.17
CA LEU A 39 4.34 11.00 -5.87
C LEU A 39 5.13 12.31 -6.04
N VAL A 40 4.77 13.34 -5.27
CA VAL A 40 5.49 14.62 -5.23
C VAL A 40 6.53 14.54 -4.11
N LEU A 41 7.65 13.86 -4.38
CA LEU A 41 8.84 13.86 -3.52
C LEU A 41 9.90 14.79 -4.13
N PRO A 42 10.69 15.50 -3.30
CA PRO A 42 11.70 16.45 -3.75
C PRO A 42 12.71 15.84 -4.73
N LEU A 43 13.04 16.59 -5.80
CA LEU A 43 13.84 16.13 -6.95
C LEU A 43 15.37 16.22 -6.77
N ARG A 44 15.88 16.56 -5.58
CA ARG A 44 17.32 16.77 -5.36
C ARG A 44 18.14 15.48 -5.43
N THR A 45 19.41 15.62 -5.81
CA THR A 45 20.40 14.54 -5.93
C THR A 45 21.29 14.49 -4.69
N GLY A 46 21.40 13.32 -4.06
CA GLY A 46 22.25 13.08 -2.89
C GLY A 46 21.87 11.79 -2.15
N GLN A 47 22.81 11.19 -1.42
CA GLN A 47 22.57 9.91 -0.70
C GLN A 47 21.44 10.00 0.33
N LYS A 48 21.44 11.06 1.15
CA LYS A 48 20.37 11.31 2.13
C LYS A 48 19.01 11.48 1.44
N GLU A 49 18.99 12.17 0.31
CA GLU A 49 17.75 12.42 -0.43
C GLU A 49 17.18 11.15 -1.07
N LEU A 50 18.05 10.29 -1.62
CA LEU A 50 17.64 8.98 -2.13
C LEU A 50 17.00 8.14 -1.03
N PHE A 51 17.61 8.12 0.15
CA PHE A 51 17.05 7.44 1.32
C PHE A 51 15.65 7.98 1.66
N TYR A 52 15.46 9.30 1.73
CA TYR A 52 14.15 9.90 1.98
C TYR A 52 13.11 9.54 0.93
N ARG A 53 13.50 9.43 -0.34
CA ARG A 53 12.58 9.02 -1.41
C ARG A 53 12.16 7.57 -1.30
N ILE A 54 13.12 6.66 -1.09
CA ILE A 54 12.84 5.24 -0.87
C ILE A 54 11.93 5.08 0.35
N ASN A 55 12.22 5.79 1.43
CA ASN A 55 11.40 5.78 2.63
C ASN A 55 10.00 6.35 2.38
N GLY A 56 9.86 7.43 1.60
CA GLY A 56 8.57 7.98 1.20
C GLY A 56 7.72 7.00 0.39
N ILE A 57 8.34 6.22 -0.49
CA ILE A 57 7.65 5.15 -1.24
C ILE A 57 7.22 4.02 -0.29
N HIS A 58 8.06 3.63 0.67
CA HIS A 58 7.71 2.65 1.71
C HIS A 58 6.52 3.10 2.56
N THR A 59 6.52 4.35 3.06
CA THR A 59 5.42 4.92 3.84
C THR A 59 4.13 4.94 3.02
N TRP A 60 4.20 5.33 1.75
CA TRP A 60 3.04 5.29 0.86
C TRP A 60 2.49 3.87 0.68
N LEU A 61 3.38 2.88 0.50
CA LEU A 61 3.03 1.47 0.36
C LEU A 61 2.32 0.96 1.61
N GLN A 62 2.90 1.20 2.79
CA GLN A 62 2.31 0.83 4.09
C GLN A 62 0.93 1.48 4.29
N THR A 63 0.80 2.76 3.95
CA THR A 63 -0.48 3.47 4.06
C THR A 63 -1.56 2.82 3.19
N LYS A 64 -1.21 2.38 1.96
CA LYS A 64 -2.16 1.68 1.08
C LYS A 64 -2.54 0.30 1.60
N ILE A 65 -1.60 -0.44 2.18
CA ILE A 65 -1.88 -1.75 2.80
C ILE A 65 -2.79 -1.57 4.02
N MET A 66 -2.52 -0.59 4.88
CA MET A 66 -3.34 -0.29 6.05
C MET A 66 -4.77 0.10 5.67
N LEU A 67 -4.95 0.99 4.69
CA LEU A 67 -6.28 1.35 4.17
C LEU A 67 -7.04 0.11 3.65
N LEU A 68 -6.35 -0.78 2.94
CA LEU A 68 -6.95 -2.02 2.46
C LEU A 68 -7.40 -2.91 3.62
N ALA A 69 -6.57 -3.05 4.64
CA ALA A 69 -6.88 -3.82 5.84
C ALA A 69 -8.08 -3.22 6.59
N CYS A 70 -8.14 -1.89 6.74
CA CYS A 70 -9.28 -1.18 7.34
C CYS A 70 -10.57 -1.42 6.56
N MET A 71 -10.54 -1.38 5.22
CA MET A 71 -11.72 -1.69 4.40
C MET A 71 -12.18 -3.14 4.57
N CYS A 72 -11.25 -4.10 4.65
CA CYS A 72 -11.59 -5.50 4.88
C CYS A 72 -12.22 -5.69 6.27
N ALA A 73 -11.66 -5.05 7.30
CA ALA A 73 -12.19 -5.08 8.66
C ALA A 73 -13.59 -4.46 8.73
N ALA A 74 -13.82 -3.32 8.06
CA ALA A 74 -15.13 -2.68 7.99
C ALA A 74 -16.18 -3.60 7.33
N ALA A 75 -15.82 -4.25 6.21
CA ALA A 75 -16.70 -5.22 5.57
C ALA A 75 -17.02 -6.41 6.49
N ALA A 76 -16.00 -6.98 7.16
CA ALA A 76 -16.18 -8.09 8.09
C ALA A 76 -17.08 -7.71 9.28
N ALA A 77 -16.91 -6.52 9.85
CA ALA A 77 -17.77 -6.02 10.93
C ALA A 77 -19.23 -5.87 10.49
N LEU A 78 -19.45 -5.42 9.26
CA LEU A 78 -20.79 -5.28 8.69
C LEU A 78 -21.47 -6.65 8.47
N PHE A 79 -20.72 -7.64 7.99
CA PHE A 79 -21.22 -9.02 7.89
C PHE A 79 -21.49 -9.65 9.26
N ALA A 80 -20.62 -9.41 10.25
CA ALA A 80 -20.82 -9.88 11.62
C ALA A 80 -22.10 -9.29 12.24
N PHE A 81 -22.35 -8.00 12.01
CA PHE A 81 -23.57 -7.34 12.46
C PHE A 81 -24.82 -7.95 11.81
N ILE A 82 -24.85 -8.09 10.48
CA ILE A 82 -25.97 -8.74 9.77
C ILE A 82 -26.22 -10.15 10.31
N SER A 83 -25.16 -10.93 10.51
CA SER A 83 -25.26 -12.29 11.05
C SER A 83 -25.86 -12.30 12.47
N SER A 84 -25.46 -11.35 13.33
CA SER A 84 -26.02 -11.23 14.68
C SER A 84 -27.51 -10.85 14.67
N VAL A 85 -27.92 -9.96 13.77
CA VAL A 85 -29.33 -9.56 13.62
C VAL A 85 -30.16 -10.72 13.08
N MET A 86 -29.68 -11.43 12.06
CA MET A 86 -30.36 -12.61 11.52
C MET A 86 -30.54 -13.70 12.59
N ALA A 87 -29.50 -13.99 13.37
CA ALA A 87 -29.58 -14.94 14.47
C ALA A 87 -30.63 -14.52 15.52
N LEU A 88 -30.70 -13.23 15.86
CA LEU A 88 -31.69 -12.69 16.78
C LEU A 88 -33.12 -12.86 16.23
N VAL A 89 -33.35 -12.54 14.95
CA VAL A 89 -34.65 -12.70 14.29
C VAL A 89 -35.08 -14.17 14.26
N THR A 90 -34.15 -15.10 13.99
CA THR A 90 -34.44 -16.54 14.01
C THR A 90 -34.83 -17.04 15.40
N VAL A 91 -34.19 -16.53 16.46
CA VAL A 91 -34.55 -16.87 17.85
C VAL A 91 -35.93 -16.34 18.24
N PHE A 92 -36.32 -15.15 17.80
CA PHE A 92 -37.64 -14.59 18.11
C PHE A 92 -38.78 -15.08 17.20
N SER A 93 -38.46 -15.71 16.06
CA SER A 93 -39.47 -16.25 15.13
C SER A 93 -39.78 -17.74 15.36
N ASN A 94 -39.05 -18.39 16.27
CA ASN A 94 -39.32 -19.74 16.81
C ASN A 94 -39.96 -19.62 18.19
#